data_AF-A0AAD7RHR6-F1
#
_entry.id   AF-A0AAD7RHR6-F1
#
_cell.length_a   1.000
_cell.length_b   1.000
_cell.length_c   1.000
_cell.angle_alpha   90.00
_cell.angle_beta   90.00
_cell.angle_gamma   90.00
#
_symmetry.space_group_name_H-M   'P 1'
#
loop_
_entity.id
_entity.type
_entity.pdbx_description
1 polymer ?
#
loop_
_entity_poly.entity_id
_entity_poly.type
_entity_poly.pdbx_seq_one_letter_code
_entity_poly.pdbx_strand_id
1 'polypeptide(L)'
;MCTGKCARFIAISLYPLALISIICNIILFFPDWDTKYAQEDRDGVGPRITEEVKYMGGLIGGGIMVLIPAIHIHLTGKQGCCANRCGMFLSIAFAAVGVAGGLYSFAVATVGLVNGPTCSVLGVWGTPFKEMEEEYLKHPDLWKICTAPQGVVEFNLGLFATLLVVGGLELILCGIQMINGLFGCLCGTCGDKESV
;
A
#
# COMPACT_ATOMS: atom_id res chain seq x y z
N MET A 1 -21.63 -3.46 20.91
CA MET A 1 -20.96 -2.15 20.72
C MET A 1 -21.25 -1.66 19.30
N CYS A 2 -21.54 -0.37 19.10
CA CYS A 2 -21.97 0.17 17.80
C CYS A 2 -20.85 0.12 16.74
N THR A 3 -20.67 -1.05 16.11
CA THR A 3 -19.70 -1.33 15.04
C THR A 3 -19.80 -0.34 13.88
N GLY A 4 -20.99 0.19 13.58
CA GLY A 4 -21.20 1.13 12.48
C GLY A 4 -20.42 2.46 12.57
N LYS A 5 -20.25 3.04 13.78
CA LYS A 5 -19.47 4.30 13.93
C LYS A 5 -17.97 4.06 13.76
N CYS A 6 -17.46 2.95 14.28
CA CYS A 6 -16.06 2.55 14.13
C CYS A 6 -15.75 2.20 12.67
N ALA A 7 -16.61 1.41 12.01
CA ALA A 7 -16.50 1.07 10.59
C ALA A 7 -16.49 2.32 9.69
N ARG A 8 -17.34 3.32 9.99
CA ARG A 8 -17.35 4.58 9.26
C ARG A 8 -16.06 5.38 9.43
N PHE A 9 -15.49 5.43 10.63
CA PHE A 9 -14.20 6.06 10.86
C PHE A 9 -13.09 5.36 10.08
N ILE A 10 -13.01 4.03 10.17
CA ILE A 10 -12.05 3.21 9.42
C ILE A 10 -12.16 3.50 7.91
N ALA A 11 -13.36 3.44 7.35
CA ALA A 11 -13.57 3.68 5.92
C ALA A 11 -13.14 5.09 5.48
N ILE A 12 -13.45 6.12 6.28
CA ILE A 12 -13.05 7.49 5.99
C ILE A 12 -11.53 7.64 6.03
N SER A 13 -10.86 7.00 7.00
CA SER A 13 -9.41 7.00 7.12
C SER A 13 -8.69 6.27 5.98
N LEU A 14 -9.31 5.25 5.36
CA LEU A 14 -8.70 4.50 4.26
C LEU A 14 -8.62 5.29 2.95
N TYR A 15 -9.53 6.24 2.69
CA TYR A 15 -9.48 7.06 1.46
C TYR A 15 -8.17 7.86 1.29
N PRO A 16 -7.72 8.67 2.27
CA PRO A 16 -6.47 9.39 2.13
C PRO A 16 -5.26 8.45 2.07
N LEU A 17 -5.27 7.34 2.82
CA LEU A 17 -4.20 6.34 2.77
C LEU A 17 -4.05 5.75 1.36
N ALA A 18 -5.15 5.29 0.78
CA ALA A 18 -5.12 4.73 -0.56
C ALA A 18 -4.72 5.77 -1.63
N LEU A 19 -5.16 7.03 -1.47
CA LEU A 19 -4.75 8.11 -2.37
C LEU A 19 -3.24 8.38 -2.27
N ILE A 20 -2.68 8.41 -1.06
CA ILE A 20 -1.23 8.54 -0.84
C ILE A 20 -0.49 7.36 -1.49
N SER A 21 -0.97 6.13 -1.29
CA SER A 21 -0.39 4.92 -1.91
C SER A 21 -0.34 5.02 -3.44
N ILE A 22 -1.41 5.50 -4.07
CA ILE A 22 -1.48 5.71 -5.52
C ILE A 22 -0.48 6.79 -5.96
N ILE A 23 -0.50 7.95 -5.30
CA ILE A 23 0.35 9.09 -5.67
C ILE A 23 1.83 8.74 -5.51
N CYS A 24 2.23 8.16 -4.37
CA CYS A 24 3.62 7.79 -4.12
C CYS A 24 4.13 6.80 -5.17
N ASN A 25 3.33 5.80 -5.54
CA ASN A 25 3.74 4.83 -6.55
C ASN A 25 3.80 5.42 -7.97
N ILE A 26 2.92 6.36 -8.32
CA ILE A 26 3.01 7.07 -9.60
C ILE A 26 4.29 7.92 -9.64
N ILE A 27 4.58 8.66 -8.56
CA ILE A 27 5.79 9.50 -8.47
C ILE A 27 7.05 8.64 -8.57
N LEU A 28 7.07 7.44 -7.99
CA LEU A 28 8.22 6.51 -8.08
C LEU A 28 8.64 6.17 -9.52
N PHE A 29 7.76 6.28 -10.52
CA PHE A 29 8.11 6.08 -11.94
C PHE A 29 8.91 7.23 -12.56
N PHE A 30 8.99 8.39 -11.90
CA PHE A 30 9.59 9.61 -12.45
C PHE A 30 10.70 10.13 -11.51
N PRO A 31 11.80 9.36 -11.35
CA PRO A 31 12.93 9.85 -10.57
C PRO A 31 13.51 11.13 -11.19
N ASP A 32 13.97 12.05 -10.35
CA ASP A 32 14.45 13.39 -10.75
C ASP A 32 13.39 14.22 -11.50
N TRP A 33 12.10 13.90 -11.32
CA TRP A 33 10.96 14.53 -12.00
C TRP A 33 11.05 14.48 -13.53
N ASP A 34 11.80 13.51 -14.06
CA ASP A 34 12.06 13.37 -15.49
C ASP A 34 11.39 12.10 -16.03
N THR A 35 10.79 12.24 -17.20
CA THR A 35 10.15 11.12 -17.91
C THR A 35 11.14 10.28 -18.72
N LYS A 36 12.36 10.79 -18.96
CA LYS A 36 13.37 10.08 -19.77
C LYS A 36 13.69 8.69 -19.20
N TYR A 37 13.74 8.54 -17.87
CA TYR A 37 14.06 7.26 -17.25
C TYR A 37 12.96 6.22 -17.49
N ALA A 38 11.70 6.63 -17.39
CA ALA A 38 10.58 5.75 -17.71
C ALA A 38 10.53 5.40 -19.22
N GLN A 39 10.90 6.34 -20.09
CA GLN A 39 10.96 6.11 -21.55
C GLN A 39 12.10 5.15 -21.91
N GLU A 40 13.32 5.41 -21.44
CA GLU A 40 14.49 4.57 -21.70
C GLU A 40 14.34 3.13 -21.17
N ASP A 41 13.69 2.96 -20.00
CA ASP A 41 13.36 1.64 -19.47
C ASP A 41 12.35 0.90 -20.35
N ARG A 42 11.33 1.61 -20.83
CA ARG A 42 10.31 1.08 -21.75
C ARG A 42 10.89 0.71 -23.11
N ASP A 43 11.80 1.52 -23.64
CA ASP A 43 12.44 1.31 -24.95
C ASP A 43 13.53 0.23 -24.90
N GLY A 44 13.77 -0.38 -23.73
CA GLY A 44 14.69 -1.50 -23.59
C GLY A 44 16.18 -1.10 -23.62
N VAL A 45 16.49 0.17 -23.36
CA VAL A 45 17.87 0.70 -23.34
C VAL A 45 18.66 0.17 -22.12
N GLY A 46 17.94 -0.29 -21.10
CA GLY A 46 18.47 -0.90 -19.89
C GLY A 46 17.60 -0.59 -18.67
N PRO A 47 17.93 -1.12 -17.48
CA PRO A 47 17.19 -0.79 -16.27
C PRO A 47 17.41 0.69 -15.93
N ARG A 48 16.33 1.46 -15.84
CA ARG A 48 16.35 2.86 -15.37
C ARG A 48 15.44 3.11 -14.19
N ILE A 49 14.41 2.26 -14.05
CA ILE A 49 13.46 2.30 -12.94
C ILE A 49 13.74 1.13 -12.00
N THR A 50 13.69 1.40 -10.70
CA THR A 50 13.74 0.40 -9.63
C THR A 50 12.71 -0.71 -9.87
N GLU A 51 13.13 -1.97 -9.79
CA GLU A 51 12.31 -3.11 -10.21
C GLU A 51 11.00 -3.20 -9.40
N GLU A 52 11.07 -2.93 -8.11
CA GLU A 52 9.96 -2.98 -7.16
C GLU A 52 8.87 -1.94 -7.44
N VAL A 53 9.22 -0.83 -8.10
CA VAL A 53 8.24 0.17 -8.57
C VAL A 53 7.31 -0.44 -9.62
N LYS A 54 7.86 -1.31 -10.48
CA LYS A 54 7.12 -1.96 -11.57
C LYS A 54 6.13 -3.00 -11.06
N TYR A 55 6.30 -3.51 -9.83
CA TYR A 55 5.32 -4.37 -9.17
C TYR A 55 4.07 -3.62 -8.73
N MET A 56 4.08 -2.28 -8.80
CA MET A 56 2.95 -1.41 -8.54
C MET A 56 2.30 -1.63 -7.16
N GLY A 57 3.12 -1.91 -6.14
CA GLY A 57 2.66 -2.20 -4.77
C GLY A 57 1.71 -1.14 -4.21
N GLY A 58 2.05 0.14 -4.35
CA GLY A 58 1.22 1.24 -3.88
C GLY A 58 -0.01 1.51 -4.75
N LEU A 59 0.06 1.38 -6.08
CA LEU A 59 -1.08 1.64 -6.97
C LEU A 59 -2.12 0.51 -6.89
N ILE A 60 -1.68 -0.74 -7.03
CA ILE A 60 -2.58 -1.90 -7.06
C ILE A 60 -2.93 -2.34 -5.65
N GLY A 61 -1.92 -2.55 -4.79
CA GLY A 61 -2.10 -3.02 -3.41
C GLY A 61 -2.72 -1.96 -2.52
N GLY A 62 -1.94 -0.95 -2.12
CA GLY A 62 -2.40 0.08 -1.19
C GLY A 62 -3.47 1.01 -1.77
N GLY A 63 -3.53 1.13 -3.09
CA GLY A 63 -4.50 1.95 -3.81
C GLY A 63 -5.80 1.21 -4.09
N ILE A 64 -5.84 0.49 -5.22
CA ILE A 64 -7.07 -0.10 -5.77
C ILE A 64 -7.66 -1.16 -4.82
N MET A 65 -6.85 -2.10 -4.31
CA MET A 65 -7.34 -3.18 -3.45
C MET A 65 -7.84 -2.68 -2.09
N VAL A 66 -7.40 -1.51 -1.61
CA VAL A 66 -7.87 -0.88 -0.37
C VAL A 66 -9.06 0.06 -0.60
N LEU A 67 -9.14 0.73 -1.76
CA LEU A 67 -10.29 1.58 -2.11
C LEU A 67 -11.60 0.79 -2.19
N ILE A 68 -11.56 -0.43 -2.73
CA ILE A 68 -12.73 -1.31 -2.85
C ILE A 68 -13.38 -1.56 -1.47
N PRO A 69 -12.67 -2.07 -0.44
CA PRO A 69 -13.21 -2.20 0.90
C PRO A 69 -13.58 -0.86 1.53
N ALA A 70 -12.80 0.20 1.34
CA ALA A 70 -13.13 1.52 1.91
C ALA A 70 -14.52 2.00 1.45
N ILE A 71 -14.81 1.90 0.15
CA ILE A 71 -16.13 2.23 -0.41
C ILE A 71 -17.21 1.30 0.15
N HIS A 72 -16.95 -0.01 0.15
CA HIS A 72 -17.93 -0.99 0.62
C HIS A 72 -18.28 -0.80 2.11
N ILE A 73 -17.28 -0.62 2.97
CA ILE A 73 -17.45 -0.38 4.41
C ILE A 73 -18.16 0.95 4.65
N HIS A 74 -17.85 1.99 3.88
CA HIS A 74 -18.51 3.29 4.00
C HIS A 74 -20.00 3.21 3.64
N LEU A 75 -20.36 2.50 2.57
CA LEU A 75 -21.74 2.33 2.12
C LEU A 75 -22.55 1.45 3.08
N THR A 76 -21.98 0.32 3.52
CA THR A 76 -22.65 -0.61 4.45
C THR A 76 -22.76 -0.05 5.87
N GLY A 77 -21.80 0.79 6.31
CA GLY A 77 -21.84 1.47 7.61
C GLY A 77 -23.00 2.45 7.78
N LYS A 78 -23.68 2.86 6.70
CA LYS A 78 -24.89 3.72 6.76
C LYS A 78 -26.18 2.95 7.05
N GLN A 79 -26.24 1.64 6.77
CA GLN A 79 -27.49 0.86 6.81
C GLN A 79 -27.88 0.32 8.20
N GLY A 80 -27.13 0.66 9.26
CA GLY A 80 -27.47 0.25 10.63
C GLY A 80 -27.01 -1.17 11.00
N CYS A 81 -27.15 -1.52 12.27
CA CYS A 81 -26.44 -2.62 12.94
C CYS A 81 -26.95 -4.05 12.63
N CYS A 82 -27.83 -4.23 11.62
CA CYS A 82 -28.37 -5.53 11.22
C CYS A 82 -28.55 -5.62 9.70
N ALA A 83 -27.46 -5.54 8.94
CA ALA A 83 -27.48 -6.05 7.57
C ALA A 83 -27.58 -7.58 7.63
N ASN A 84 -28.48 -8.17 6.83
CA ASN A 84 -28.68 -9.62 6.68
C ASN A 84 -27.34 -10.40 6.63
N ARG A 85 -27.32 -11.67 7.07
CA ARG A 85 -26.12 -12.54 7.15
C ARG A 85 -25.19 -12.42 5.93
N CYS A 86 -25.77 -12.30 4.72
CA CYS A 86 -25.04 -12.08 3.46
C CYS A 86 -24.20 -10.78 3.42
N GLY A 87 -24.71 -9.66 3.92
CA GLY A 87 -24.00 -8.38 3.95
C GLY A 87 -22.78 -8.36 4.89
N MET A 88 -22.82 -9.17 5.95
CA MET A 88 -21.71 -9.28 6.89
C MET A 88 -20.57 -10.16 6.38
N PHE A 89 -20.87 -11.26 5.69
CA PHE A 89 -19.86 -12.06 5.00
C PHE A 89 -19.14 -11.27 3.91
N LEU A 90 -19.88 -10.45 3.15
CA LEU A 90 -19.29 -9.55 2.15
C LEU A 90 -18.34 -8.53 2.79
N SER A 91 -18.72 -7.92 3.93
CA SER A 91 -17.84 -6.99 4.63
C SER A 91 -16.51 -7.62 5.05
N ILE A 92 -16.53 -8.85 5.56
CA ILE A 92 -15.32 -9.62 5.92
C ILE A 92 -14.49 -9.93 4.67
N ALA A 93 -15.13 -10.37 3.59
CA ALA A 93 -14.43 -10.70 2.34
C ALA A 93 -13.73 -9.47 1.74
N PHE A 94 -14.41 -8.32 1.68
CA PHE A 94 -13.78 -7.08 1.21
C PHE A 94 -12.68 -6.60 2.17
N ALA A 95 -12.87 -6.69 3.49
CA ALA A 95 -11.81 -6.37 4.44
C ALA A 95 -10.57 -7.27 4.24
N ALA A 96 -10.76 -8.55 3.88
CA ALA A 96 -9.67 -9.44 3.52
C ALA A 96 -8.92 -9.01 2.25
N VAL A 97 -9.63 -8.51 1.24
CA VAL A 97 -9.01 -7.89 0.06
C VAL A 97 -8.17 -6.67 0.46
N GLY A 98 -8.68 -5.85 1.39
CA GLY A 98 -7.94 -4.70 1.92
C GLY A 98 -6.67 -5.10 2.70
N VAL A 99 -6.76 -6.14 3.53
CA VAL A 99 -5.58 -6.73 4.22
C VAL A 99 -4.58 -7.25 3.20
N ALA A 100 -5.02 -8.00 2.18
CA ALA A 100 -4.14 -8.49 1.13
C ALA A 100 -3.46 -7.36 0.35
N GLY A 101 -4.21 -6.29 0.03
CA GLY A 101 -3.70 -5.11 -0.66
C GLY A 101 -2.65 -4.34 0.16
N GLY A 102 -2.96 -4.07 1.43
CA GLY A 102 -2.02 -3.44 2.36
C GLY A 102 -0.77 -4.29 2.59
N LEU A 103 -0.92 -5.63 2.70
CA LEU A 103 0.21 -6.56 2.83
C LEU A 103 1.10 -6.53 1.60
N TYR A 104 0.50 -6.55 0.41
CA TYR A 104 1.23 -6.49 -0.85
C TYR A 104 2.02 -5.19 -0.97
N SER A 105 1.38 -4.04 -0.70
CA SER A 105 2.05 -2.73 -0.69
C SER A 105 3.21 -2.68 0.30
N PHE A 106 2.98 -3.15 1.54
CA PHE A 106 3.99 -3.20 2.60
C PHE A 106 5.18 -4.07 2.22
N ALA A 107 4.94 -5.27 1.67
CA ALA A 107 5.98 -6.20 1.26
C ALA A 107 6.83 -5.62 0.11
N VAL A 108 6.19 -5.11 -0.94
CA VAL A 108 6.89 -4.49 -2.08
C VAL A 108 7.70 -3.27 -1.61
N ALA A 109 7.14 -2.43 -0.73
CA ALA A 109 7.86 -1.29 -0.18
C ALA A 109 9.07 -1.70 0.67
N THR A 110 8.94 -2.76 1.47
CA THR A 110 10.04 -3.32 2.25
C THR A 110 11.16 -3.82 1.34
N VAL A 111 10.81 -4.59 0.29
CA VAL A 111 11.81 -5.09 -0.67
C VAL A 111 12.48 -3.93 -1.43
N GLY A 112 11.72 -2.90 -1.81
CA GLY A 112 12.27 -1.71 -2.48
C GLY A 112 13.23 -0.92 -1.61
N LEU A 113 12.99 -0.85 -0.30
CA LEU A 113 13.91 -0.24 0.67
C LEU A 113 15.15 -1.08 0.94
N VAL A 114 15.04 -2.41 0.93
CA VAL A 114 16.17 -3.29 1.20
C VAL A 114 17.10 -3.39 -0.02
N ASN A 115 16.53 -3.56 -1.22
CA ASN A 115 17.32 -3.69 -2.45
C ASN A 115 17.90 -2.34 -2.93
N GLY A 116 17.26 -1.24 -2.55
CA GLY A 116 17.63 0.11 -2.95
C GLY A 116 17.32 0.43 -4.42
N PRO A 117 17.54 1.68 -4.83
CA PRO A 117 17.14 2.15 -6.16
C PRO A 117 18.02 1.60 -7.28
N THR A 118 17.45 1.52 -8.47
CA THR A 118 18.22 1.44 -9.71
C THR A 118 18.87 2.80 -10.00
N CYS A 119 20.18 2.84 -10.16
CA CYS A 119 20.92 4.06 -10.47
C CYS A 119 22.17 3.78 -11.33
N SER A 120 22.76 4.85 -11.87
CA SER A 120 24.02 4.81 -12.58
C SER A 120 25.21 5.05 -11.64
N VAL A 121 26.16 4.12 -11.65
CA VAL A 121 27.44 4.21 -10.98
C VAL A 121 28.52 4.27 -12.05
N LEU A 122 29.17 5.45 -12.20
CA LEU A 122 30.21 5.68 -13.21
C LEU A 122 29.79 5.27 -14.64
N GLY A 123 28.53 5.48 -15.00
CA GLY A 123 27.97 5.15 -16.33
C GLY A 123 27.37 3.74 -16.46
N VAL A 124 27.56 2.87 -15.47
CA VAL A 124 26.95 1.52 -15.42
C VAL A 124 25.68 1.56 -14.61
N TRP A 125 24.59 1.03 -15.16
CA TRP A 125 23.28 1.00 -14.51
C TRP A 125 23.05 -0.30 -13.76
N GLY A 126 22.53 -0.21 -12.54
CA GLY A 126 22.18 -1.37 -11.71
C GLY A 126 21.62 -0.97 -10.35
N THR A 127 21.51 -1.93 -9.46
CA THR A 127 21.04 -1.77 -8.07
C THR A 127 22.21 -2.00 -7.11
N PRO A 128 23.09 -1.01 -6.93
CA PRO A 128 24.37 -1.23 -6.24
C PRO A 128 24.21 -1.68 -4.78
N PHE A 129 23.09 -1.35 -4.14
CA PHE A 129 22.83 -1.64 -2.73
C PHE A 129 22.31 -3.05 -2.44
N LYS A 130 21.86 -3.79 -3.47
CA LYS A 130 21.18 -5.08 -3.29
C LYS A 130 22.06 -6.17 -2.68
N GLU A 131 23.37 -6.11 -2.96
CA GLU A 131 24.35 -7.11 -2.50
C GLU A 131 25.43 -6.51 -1.59
N MET A 132 25.26 -5.27 -1.14
CA MET A 132 26.22 -4.67 -0.20
C MET A 132 26.07 -5.28 1.19
N GLU A 133 27.20 -5.60 1.81
CA GLU A 133 27.25 -6.03 3.21
C GLU A 133 26.89 -4.88 4.17
N GLU A 134 27.25 -3.65 3.82
CA GLU A 134 26.93 -2.46 4.61
C GLU A 134 25.52 -1.94 4.32
N GLU A 135 24.74 -1.70 5.38
CA GLU A 135 23.37 -1.24 5.29
C GLU A 135 23.32 0.25 4.89
N TYR A 136 23.14 0.51 3.59
CA TYR A 136 23.16 1.87 3.03
C TYR A 136 22.12 2.84 3.64
N LEU A 137 21.04 2.31 4.23
CA LEU A 137 20.03 3.09 4.94
C LEU A 137 20.59 3.79 6.18
N LYS A 138 21.65 3.25 6.79
CA LYS A 138 22.31 3.82 7.98
C LYS A 138 23.52 4.69 7.66
N HIS A 139 24.00 4.64 6.42
CA HIS A 139 25.21 5.31 5.97
C HIS A 139 24.94 6.19 4.75
N PRO A 140 24.46 7.44 4.96
CA PRO A 140 24.16 8.38 3.86
C PRO A 140 25.36 8.70 2.96
N ASP A 141 26.59 8.52 3.46
CA ASP A 141 27.80 8.68 2.65
C ASP A 141 27.86 7.73 1.45
N LEU A 142 27.25 6.54 1.56
CA LEU A 142 27.17 5.57 0.48
C LEU A 142 26.24 6.02 -0.65
N TRP A 143 25.34 6.98 -0.42
CA TRP A 143 24.38 7.41 -1.44
C TRP A 143 25.05 8.13 -2.61
N LYS A 144 26.26 8.67 -2.39
CA LYS A 144 27.07 9.38 -3.39
C LYS A 144 27.54 8.50 -4.55
N ILE A 145 27.48 7.17 -4.42
CA ILE A 145 27.84 6.25 -5.52
C ILE A 145 26.85 6.35 -6.69
N CYS A 146 25.59 6.69 -6.40
CA CYS A 146 24.57 6.92 -7.41
C CYS A 146 24.75 8.31 -8.03
N THR A 147 25.31 8.36 -9.23
CA THR A 147 25.59 9.60 -9.97
C THR A 147 24.38 10.11 -10.75
N ALA A 148 23.50 9.23 -11.20
CA ALA A 148 22.25 9.56 -11.87
C ALA A 148 21.19 8.48 -11.59
N PRO A 149 19.90 8.83 -11.44
CA PRO A 149 19.34 10.18 -11.31
C PRO A 149 19.83 10.90 -10.04
N GLN A 150 19.85 12.25 -10.05
CA GLN A 150 20.30 13.02 -8.88
C GLN A 150 19.32 12.83 -7.71
N GLY A 151 19.84 12.59 -6.51
CA GLY A 151 19.01 12.39 -5.31
C GLY A 151 18.12 11.15 -5.35
N VAL A 152 18.37 10.19 -6.25
CA VAL A 152 17.50 9.01 -6.44
C VAL A 152 17.34 8.16 -5.18
N VAL A 153 18.38 8.11 -4.34
CA VAL A 153 18.37 7.33 -3.09
C VAL A 153 17.39 7.93 -2.08
N GLU A 154 17.48 9.24 -1.82
CA GLU A 154 16.55 9.96 -0.96
C GLU A 154 15.12 9.88 -1.49
N PHE A 155 14.96 10.02 -2.81
CA PHE A 155 13.68 9.94 -3.48
C PHE A 155 13.00 8.58 -3.29
N ASN A 156 13.71 7.48 -3.57
CA ASN A 156 13.18 6.13 -3.39
C ASN A 156 12.94 5.83 -1.91
N LEU A 157 13.88 6.20 -1.04
CA LEU A 157 13.76 6.02 0.41
C LEU A 157 12.50 6.71 0.95
N GLY A 158 12.28 7.98 0.62
CA GLY A 158 11.12 8.73 1.10
C GLY A 158 9.79 8.14 0.62
N LEU A 159 9.70 7.78 -0.65
CA LEU A 159 8.46 7.25 -1.23
C LEU A 159 8.16 5.83 -0.77
N PHE A 160 9.14 4.93 -0.77
CA PHE A 160 8.92 3.57 -0.26
C PHE A 160 8.73 3.54 1.26
N ALA A 161 9.41 4.39 2.05
CA ALA A 161 9.12 4.50 3.48
C ALA A 161 7.68 4.99 3.73
N THR A 162 7.20 5.94 2.91
CA THR A 162 5.80 6.38 2.97
C THR A 162 4.85 5.23 2.65
N LEU A 163 5.10 4.48 1.58
CA LEU A 163 4.30 3.30 1.21
C LEU A 163 4.32 2.22 2.30
N LEU A 164 5.45 2.01 2.96
CA LEU A 164 5.58 1.05 4.06
C LEU A 164 4.72 1.46 5.26
N VAL A 165 4.78 2.73 5.68
CA VAL A 165 3.95 3.23 6.78
C VAL A 165 2.47 3.18 6.42
N VAL A 166 2.11 3.65 5.23
CA VAL A 166 0.72 3.68 4.75
C VAL A 166 0.16 2.25 4.62
N GLY A 167 0.89 1.33 3.99
CA GLY A 167 0.50 -0.08 3.90
C GLY A 167 0.36 -0.74 5.27
N GLY A 168 1.23 -0.40 6.23
CA GLY A 168 1.11 -0.83 7.63
C GLY A 168 -0.17 -0.32 8.31
N LEU A 169 -0.54 0.94 8.09
CA LEU A 169 -1.80 1.50 8.61
C LEU A 169 -3.02 0.86 7.95
N GLU A 170 -2.98 0.62 6.64
CA GLU A 170 -4.04 -0.06 5.90
C GLU A 170 -4.26 -1.50 6.41
N LEU A 171 -3.17 -2.23 6.69
CA LEU A 171 -3.20 -3.55 7.32
C LEU A 171 -3.91 -3.54 8.67
N ILE A 172 -3.54 -2.60 9.54
CA ILE A 172 -4.12 -2.47 10.87
C ILE A 172 -5.61 -2.14 10.76
N LEU A 173 -5.97 -1.14 9.95
CA LEU A 173 -7.35 -0.67 9.80
C LEU A 173 -8.27 -1.74 9.18
N CYS A 174 -7.83 -2.38 8.09
CA CYS A 174 -8.59 -3.47 7.46
C CYS A 174 -8.66 -4.71 8.37
N GLY A 175 -7.59 -5.00 9.13
CA GLY A 175 -7.58 -6.07 10.13
C GLY A 175 -8.59 -5.84 11.26
N ILE A 176 -8.65 -4.61 11.80
CA ILE A 176 -9.67 -4.24 12.79
C ILE A 176 -11.08 -4.40 12.21
N GLN A 177 -11.31 -3.96 10.96
CA GLN A 177 -12.61 -4.15 10.31
C GLN A 177 -12.97 -5.63 10.14
N MET A 178 -12.01 -6.47 9.75
CA MET A 178 -12.21 -7.92 9.63
C MET A 178 -12.61 -8.54 10.97
N ILE A 179 -11.90 -8.20 12.05
CA ILE A 179 -12.21 -8.66 13.42
C ILE A 179 -13.60 -8.18 13.86
N ASN A 180 -13.93 -6.91 13.60
CA ASN A 180 -15.25 -6.35 13.91
C ASN A 180 -16.36 -7.06 13.15
N GLY A 181 -16.13 -7.42 11.88
CA GLY A 181 -17.06 -8.21 11.08
C GLY A 181 -17.28 -9.60 11.66
N LEU A 182 -16.21 -10.29 12.08
CA LEU A 182 -16.27 -11.61 12.72
C LEU A 182 -17.05 -11.58 14.04
N PHE A 183 -16.78 -10.60 14.91
CA PHE A 183 -17.53 -10.44 16.17
C PHE A 183 -19.00 -10.13 15.90
N GLY A 184 -19.31 -9.35 14.88
CA GLY A 184 -20.69 -9.16 14.48
C GLY A 184 -21.36 -10.47 14.04
N CYS A 185 -20.63 -11.34 13.32
CA CYS A 185 -21.17 -12.63 12.84
C CYS A 185 -21.40 -13.62 14.00
N LEU A 186 -20.51 -13.63 15.00
CA LEU A 186 -20.54 -14.56 16.13
C LEU A 186 -21.43 -14.09 17.29
N CYS A 187 -21.42 -12.79 17.61
CA CYS A 187 -22.22 -12.21 18.69
C CYS A 187 -23.57 -11.66 18.22
N GLY A 188 -23.83 -11.63 16.91
CA GLY A 188 -25.14 -11.35 16.34
C GLY A 188 -26.05 -12.57 16.42
N THR A 189 -26.48 -12.97 17.61
CA THR A 189 -27.68 -13.79 17.74
C THR A 189 -28.82 -13.02 17.09
N CYS A 190 -29.43 -13.59 16.06
CA CYS A 190 -30.77 -13.22 15.64
C CYS A 190 -31.66 -13.30 16.87
N GLY A 191 -31.92 -12.15 17.52
CA GLY A 191 -33.03 -12.04 18.44
C GLY A 191 -34.27 -12.22 17.59
N ASP A 192 -34.95 -13.34 17.81
CA ASP A 192 -36.27 -13.59 17.23
C ASP A 192 -37.13 -12.34 17.37
N LYS A 193 -37.70 -11.93 16.24
CA LYS A 193 -39.03 -11.37 16.24
C LYS A 193 -39.89 -12.27 15.36
N GLU A 194 -40.20 -13.45 15.88
CA GLU A 194 -41.57 -13.92 15.77
C GLU A 194 -42.44 -12.95 16.56
N SER A 195 -43.38 -12.28 15.90
CA SER A 195 -44.78 -12.25 16.32
C SER A 195 -45.59 -11.28 15.45
N VAL A 196 -46.51 -11.89 14.69
CA VAL A 196 -47.90 -11.49 14.37
C VAL A 196 -48.12 -10.17 13.63
#